data_AF-R9YKJ1-F1
#
_entry.id   AF-R9YKJ1-F1
#
_cell.length_a   1.000
_cell.length_b   1.000
_cell.length_c   1.000
_cell.angle_alpha   90.00
_cell.angle_beta   90.00
_cell.angle_gamma   90.00
#
_symmetry.space_group_name_H-M   'P 1'
#
loop_
_entity.id
_entity.type
_entity.pdbx_description
1 polymer ?
#
loop_
_entity_poly.entity_id
_entity_poly.type
_entity_poly.pdbx_seq_one_letter_code
_entity_poly.pdbx_strand_id
1 'polypeptide(L)' 'VTHDISDICDIDMLLGIGKKTPCAVRFSTTALERGSPEYIRDAKGMAVKFFTQEGNWDWVCLN' A
#
# COMPACT_ATOMS: atom_id res chain seq x y z
N VAL A 1 -1.29 5.00 -12.50
CA VAL A 1 -0.10 5.84 -12.83
C VAL A 1 -0.54 7.10 -13.54
N THR A 2 0.01 8.28 -13.20
CA THR A 2 -0.35 9.57 -13.83
C THR A 2 0.75 10.15 -14.72
N HIS A 3 2.03 9.88 -14.42
CA HIS A 3 3.18 10.34 -15.19
C HIS A 3 4.14 9.16 -15.38
N ASP A 4 4.92 9.21 -16.47
CA ASP A 4 6.03 8.28 -16.67
C ASP A 4 7.20 8.71 -15.77
N ILE A 5 7.80 7.72 -15.09
CA ILE A 5 8.94 7.89 -14.19
C ILE A 5 10.00 6.79 -14.44
N SER A 6 10.01 6.22 -15.64
CA SER A 6 10.94 5.16 -16.05
C SER A 6 12.41 5.58 -16.03
N ASP A 7 12.70 6.88 -15.90
CA ASP A 7 14.02 7.44 -15.65
C ASP A 7 14.51 7.26 -14.20
N ILE A 8 13.59 7.04 -13.25
CA ILE A 8 13.87 6.90 -11.82
C ILE A 8 13.82 5.44 -11.38
N CYS A 9 12.82 4.68 -11.84
CA CYS A 9 12.64 3.27 -11.48
C CYS A 9 11.85 2.48 -12.52
N ASP A 10 11.98 1.16 -12.49
CA ASP A 10 11.37 0.21 -13.41
C ASP A 10 10.26 -0.65 -12.78
N ILE A 11 9.75 -0.29 -11.59
CA ILE A 11 8.75 -1.10 -10.87
C ILE A 11 7.43 -1.25 -11.66
N ASP A 12 7.00 -2.49 -11.89
CA ASP A 12 5.83 -2.83 -12.71
C ASP A 12 4.58 -1.98 -12.40
N MET A 13 4.27 -1.73 -11.12
CA MET A 13 3.05 -0.99 -10.75
C MET A 13 3.05 0.49 -11.21
N LEU A 14 4.21 1.05 -11.55
CA LEU A 14 4.38 2.43 -12.00
C LEU A 14 4.68 2.54 -13.50
N LEU A 15 4.88 1.43 -14.22
CA LEU A 15 5.17 1.44 -15.66
C LEU A 15 3.92 1.76 -16.50
N GLY A 16 3.94 2.90 -17.19
CA GLY A 16 2.93 3.29 -18.16
C GLY A 16 1.79 4.13 -17.57
N ILE A 17 1.60 5.31 -18.15
CA ILE A 17 0.52 6.24 -17.78
C ILE A 17 -0.83 5.55 -17.94
N GLY A 18 -1.70 5.70 -16.94
CA GLY A 18 -3.03 5.08 -16.92
C GLY A 18 -3.07 3.62 -16.43
N LYS A 19 -1.93 2.93 -16.27
CA LYS A 19 -1.89 1.56 -15.75
C LYS A 19 -2.62 1.46 -14.40
N LYS A 20 -3.42 0.39 -14.27
CA LYS A 20 -4.17 0.01 -13.08
C LYS A 20 -3.61 -1.29 -12.55
N THR A 21 -3.07 -1.25 -11.34
CA THR A 21 -2.58 -2.43 -10.63
C THR A 21 -3.58 -2.80 -9.53
N PRO A 22 -4.13 -4.02 -9.52
CA PRO A 22 -4.99 -4.47 -8.43
C PRO A 22 -4.26 -4.35 -7.09
N CYS A 23 -4.98 -3.94 -6.05
CA CYS A 23 -4.41 -3.86 -4.72
C CYS A 23 -5.43 -4.27 -3.64
N ALA A 24 -4.90 -4.68 -2.50
CA ALA A 24 -5.65 -4.88 -1.27
C ALA A 24 -5.04 -4.00 -0.18
N VAL A 25 -5.89 -3.39 0.65
CA VAL A 25 -5.47 -2.49 1.73
C VAL A 25 -5.95 -3.05 3.06
N ARG A 26 -5.09 -2.99 4.07
CA ARG A 26 -5.43 -3.26 5.46
C ARG A 26 -5.06 -2.07 6.33
N PHE A 27 -6.04 -1.58 7.08
CA PHE A 27 -5.84 -0.63 8.16
C PHE A 27 -5.81 -1.34 9.51
N SER A 28 -5.07 -0.81 10.48
CA SER A 28 -5.11 -1.32 11.85
C SER A 28 -4.69 -0.31 12.89
N THR A 29 -5.11 -0.55 14.14
CA THR A 29 -4.44 -0.04 15.34
C THR A 29 -3.12 -0.82 15.57
N THR A 30 -2.28 -0.33 16.47
CA THR A 30 -0.94 -0.87 16.76
C THR A 30 -0.85 -1.50 18.14
N ALA A 31 -1.34 -0.81 19.18
CA ALA A 31 -0.99 -1.15 20.56
C ALA A 31 -1.82 -2.28 21.18
N LEU A 32 -3.06 -2.48 20.73
CA LEU A 32 -4.04 -3.36 21.37
C LEU A 32 -4.40 -4.57 20.50
N GLU A 33 -4.97 -5.60 21.14
CA GLU A 33 -5.36 -6.82 20.44
C GLU A 33 -6.61 -6.68 19.55
N ARG A 34 -6.90 -7.77 18.81
CA ARG A 34 -8.12 -7.91 18.01
C ARG A 34 -9.36 -7.84 18.90
N GLY A 35 -10.27 -6.93 18.58
CA GLY A 35 -11.48 -6.67 19.36
C GLY A 35 -11.41 -5.38 20.18
N SER A 36 -10.26 -4.72 20.21
CA SER A 36 -10.13 -3.38 20.77
C SER A 36 -10.92 -2.33 19.96
N PRO A 37 -11.33 -1.20 20.58
CA PRO A 37 -12.07 -0.15 19.87
C PRO A 37 -11.22 0.55 18.80
N GLU A 38 -11.82 0.87 17.65
CA GLU A 38 -11.10 1.49 16.53
C GLU A 38 -10.68 2.95 16.79
N TYR A 39 -11.44 3.68 17.62
CA TYR A 39 -11.29 5.14 17.83
C TYR A 39 -10.21 5.53 18.85
N ILE A 40 -9.43 4.57 19.36
CA ILE A 40 -8.38 4.84 20.33
C ILE A 40 -7.29 5.75 19.76
N ARG A 41 -6.68 6.58 20.63
CA ARG A 41 -5.47 7.33 20.29
C ARG A 41 -4.31 6.34 20.19
N ASP A 42 -3.87 6.09 18.97
CA ASP A 42 -2.84 5.12 18.64
C ASP A 42 -2.32 5.40 17.23
N ALA A 43 -1.08 4.97 16.94
CA ALA A 43 -0.60 4.93 15.56
C ALA A 43 -1.54 4.03 14.73
N LYS A 44 -1.76 4.39 13.48
CA LYS A 44 -2.58 3.60 12.56
C LYS A 44 -1.71 3.05 11.46
N GLY A 45 -1.70 1.72 11.35
CA GLY A 45 -1.06 1.03 10.24
C GLY A 45 -1.88 1.20 8.96
N MET A 46 -1.19 1.47 7.85
CA MET A 46 -1.70 1.39 6.49
C MET A 46 -0.79 0.46 5.69
N ALA A 47 -1.29 -0.74 5.39
CA ALA A 47 -0.59 -1.72 4.57
C ALA A 47 -1.31 -1.86 3.22
N VAL A 48 -0.60 -1.60 2.13
CA VAL A 48 -1.10 -1.74 0.76
C VAL A 48 -0.29 -2.82 0.05
N LYS A 49 -0.97 -3.87 -0.40
CA LYS A 49 -0.39 -4.91 -1.27
C LYS A 49 -0.80 -4.65 -2.70
N PHE A 50 0.18 -4.47 -3.59
CA PHE A 50 -0.01 -4.37 -5.03
C PHE A 50 0.28 -5.72 -5.68
N PHE A 51 -0.67 -6.21 -6.47
CA PHE A 51 -0.54 -7.45 -7.22
C PHE A 51 0.02 -7.11 -8.60
N THR A 52 1.35 -7.05 -8.70
CA THR A 52 2.07 -6.69 -9.93
C THR A 52 2.38 -7.94 -10.77
N GLN A 53 2.78 -7.77 -12.04
CA GLN A 53 3.13 -8.90 -12.91
C GLN A 53 4.50 -9.52 -12.58
N GLU A 54 5.37 -8.77 -11.91
CA GLU A 54 6.73 -9.18 -11.55
C GLU A 54 6.85 -9.65 -10.09
N GLY A 55 5.72 -9.70 -9.37
CA GLY A 55 5.65 -10.12 -7.99
C GLY A 55 4.74 -9.23 -7.14
N ASN A 56 4.46 -9.65 -5.92
CA ASN A 56 3.71 -8.80 -5.00
C ASN A 56 4.63 -7.71 -4.44
N TRP A 57 4.14 -6.48 -4.42
CA TRP A 57 4.83 -5.35 -3.78
C TRP A 57 4.01 -4.84 -2.61
N ASP A 58 4.62 -4.76 -1.43
CA ASP A 58 3.95 -4.35 -0.20
C ASP A 58 4.49 -3.02 0.32
N TRP A 59 3.62 -2.01 0.37
CA TRP A 59 3.90 -0.77 1.10
C TRP A 59 3.27 -0.82 2.48
N VAL A 60 4.12 -0.96 3.50
CA VAL A 60 3.73 -1.04 4.90
C VAL A 60 4.19 0.22 5.61
N CYS A 61 3.24 1.05 6.03
CA CYS A 61 3.53 2.37 6.62
C CYS A 61 2.55 2.72 7.74
N LEU A 62 2.81 3.85 8.39
CA LEU A 62 1.94 4.45 9.40
C LEU A 62 1.24 5.69 8.82
N ASN A 63 0.17 6.13 9.50
CA ASN A 63 -0.54 7.38 9.21
C ASN A 63 0.16 8.63 9.76
#